data_AF-A0A0L0JHZ2-F1
#
_entry.id   AF-A0A0L0JHZ2-F1
#
_cell.length_a   1.000
_cell.length_b   1.000
_cell.length_c   1.000
_cell.angle_alpha   90.00
_cell.angle_beta   90.00
_cell.angle_gamma   90.00
#
_symmetry.space_group_name_H-M   'P 1'
#
loop_
_entity.id
_entity.type
_entity.pdbx_description
1 polymer ?
#
loop_
_entity_poly.entity_id
_entity_poly.type
_entity_poly.pdbx_seq_one_letter_code
_entity_poly.pdbx_strand_id
1 'polypeptide(L)'
;MAVRTFVAATLASLALAGTGLATSASAAPAVRADAHGCKSGYVCIYPGPSWNNDKPSYRYFDYGYYNLRGFYGLYRIFNNQTGGATMSTCLGSDGTRCEGKLQMGDWIDKDMTPINSIRLQA
;
A
#
# COMPACT_ATOMS: atom_id res chain seq x y z
N MET A 1 82.55 -6.78 21.86
CA MET A 1 82.28 -5.49 22.53
C MET A 1 81.71 -4.53 21.50
N ALA A 2 80.39 -4.32 21.51
CA ALA A 2 79.68 -3.12 21.03
C ALA A 2 78.18 -3.46 20.87
N VAL A 3 77.42 -3.09 21.90
CA VAL A 3 75.96 -2.95 21.93
C VAL A 3 75.56 -1.84 20.95
N ARG A 4 74.32 -1.90 20.38
CA ARG A 4 73.42 -0.77 19.99
C ARG A 4 72.59 -1.12 18.75
N THR A 5 71.27 -0.95 18.62
CA THR A 5 70.21 -0.33 19.43
C THR A 5 68.90 -0.85 18.84
N PHE A 6 67.96 -1.37 19.64
CA PHE A 6 66.59 -1.62 19.15
C PHE A 6 65.87 -0.27 19.06
N VAL A 7 65.54 0.16 17.84
CA VAL A 7 64.74 1.37 17.62
C VAL A 7 63.27 0.98 17.69
N ALA A 8 62.61 1.48 18.73
CA ALA A 8 61.16 1.54 18.82
C ALA A 8 60.64 2.63 17.86
N ALA A 9 59.63 2.29 17.05
CA ALA A 9 58.84 3.26 16.31
C ALA A 9 57.35 3.01 16.62
N THR A 10 56.82 3.78 17.57
CA THR A 10 55.40 3.94 17.83
C THR A 10 54.84 5.02 16.89
N LEU A 11 53.92 4.66 16.00
CA LEU A 11 53.01 5.62 15.37
C LEU A 11 51.59 5.05 15.41
N ALA A 12 50.79 5.64 16.29
CA ALA A 12 49.34 5.52 16.35
C ALA A 12 48.72 6.19 15.12
N SER A 13 47.70 5.58 14.51
CA SER A 13 46.77 6.27 13.61
C SER A 13 45.40 5.59 13.62
N LEU A 14 44.50 6.29 14.30
CA LEU A 14 43.05 6.23 14.42
C LEU A 14 42.30 5.17 13.60
N ALA A 15 41.59 4.31 14.33
CA ALA A 15 40.36 3.69 13.86
C ALA A 15 39.31 4.78 13.57
N LEU A 16 38.94 4.97 12.30
CA LEU A 16 37.63 5.55 11.97
C LEU A 16 36.63 4.42 11.80
N ALA A 17 35.97 4.09 12.91
CA ALA A 17 34.70 3.40 12.88
C ALA A 17 33.70 4.31 12.15
N GLY A 18 33.54 4.08 10.84
CA GLY A 18 32.42 4.63 10.08
C GLY A 18 31.15 3.94 10.52
N THR A 19 30.57 4.34 11.65
CA THR A 19 29.17 4.05 11.95
C THR A 19 28.34 4.85 10.95
N GLY A 20 28.15 4.28 9.77
CA GLY A 20 27.11 4.71 8.85
C GLY A 20 25.80 4.59 9.59
N LEU A 21 25.32 5.71 10.14
CA LEU A 21 23.93 5.87 10.49
C LEU A 21 23.17 5.68 9.17
N ALA A 22 22.71 4.45 8.94
CA ALA A 22 21.66 4.19 7.98
C ALA A 22 20.46 4.99 8.48
N THR A 23 20.31 6.21 7.96
CA THR A 23 19.08 6.97 8.05
C THR A 23 18.05 6.10 7.38
N SER A 24 17.28 5.35 8.18
CA SER A 24 16.03 4.77 7.76
C SER A 24 15.16 5.94 7.32
N ALA A 25 15.17 6.23 6.02
CA ALA A 25 14.24 7.15 5.43
C ALA A 25 12.85 6.55 5.65
N SER A 26 12.18 7.00 6.70
CA SER A 26 10.77 6.73 6.93
C SER A 26 10.04 7.29 5.71
N ALA A 27 9.65 6.44 4.77
CA ALA A 27 8.78 6.84 3.68
C ALA A 27 7.52 7.41 4.33
N ALA A 28 7.32 8.73 4.23
CA ALA A 28 6.11 9.35 4.71
C ALA A 28 4.91 8.65 4.04
N PRO A 29 3.81 8.36 4.77
CA PRO A 29 2.66 7.71 4.18
C PRO A 29 2.22 8.54 2.98
N ALA A 30 2.10 7.91 1.81
CA ALA A 30 1.71 8.60 0.59
C ALA A 30 0.33 9.24 0.79
N VAL A 31 0.31 10.56 0.93
CA VAL A 31 -0.92 11.35 0.98
C VAL A 31 -1.47 11.39 -0.44
N ARG A 32 -2.66 10.80 -0.67
CA ARG A 32 -3.34 10.93 -1.96
C ARG A 32 -4.31 12.10 -1.97
N ALA A 33 -4.52 12.65 -3.16
CA ALA A 33 -5.57 13.61 -3.42
C ALA A 33 -6.88 12.89 -3.78
N ASP A 34 -7.99 13.64 -3.73
CA ASP A 34 -9.25 13.18 -4.30
C ASP A 34 -9.07 12.97 -5.82
N ALA A 35 -9.55 11.85 -6.35
CA ALA A 35 -9.43 11.51 -7.77
C ALA A 35 -10.68 10.78 -8.27
N HIS A 36 -11.18 11.15 -9.45
CA HIS A 36 -12.40 10.61 -10.04
C HIS A 36 -13.65 10.70 -9.14
N GLY A 37 -13.70 11.70 -8.26
CA GLY A 37 -14.75 11.83 -7.23
C GLY A 37 -14.61 10.86 -6.06
N CYS A 38 -13.57 10.03 -6.04
CA CYS A 38 -13.17 9.22 -4.90
C CYS A 38 -12.28 10.02 -3.95
N LYS A 39 -12.70 10.15 -2.69
CA LYS A 39 -11.92 10.87 -1.69
C LYS A 39 -10.67 10.12 -1.30
N SER A 40 -9.62 10.86 -0.94
CA SER A 40 -8.42 10.28 -0.33
C SER A 40 -8.79 9.46 0.91
N GLY A 41 -8.24 8.25 1.02
CA GLY A 41 -8.56 7.32 2.10
C GLY A 41 -9.66 6.30 1.76
N TYR A 42 -10.34 6.42 0.62
CA TYR A 42 -11.50 5.58 0.29
C TYR A 42 -11.19 4.54 -0.79
N VAL A 43 -11.92 3.43 -0.76
CA VAL A 43 -12.17 2.58 -1.93
C VAL A 43 -13.50 2.99 -2.55
N CYS A 44 -13.52 3.19 -3.85
CA CYS A 44 -14.71 3.60 -4.58
C CYS A 44 -15.06 2.61 -5.69
N ILE A 45 -16.36 2.34 -5.85
CA ILE A 45 -16.87 1.46 -6.90
C ILE A 45 -17.79 2.26 -7.83
N TYR A 46 -17.54 2.17 -9.13
CA TYR A 46 -18.28 2.84 -10.20
C TYR A 46 -19.06 1.81 -11.04
N PRO A 47 -20.26 2.15 -11.50
CA PRO A 47 -21.05 1.28 -12.35
C PRO A 47 -20.39 1.14 -13.72
N GLY A 48 -20.24 -0.10 -14.19
CA GLY A 48 -19.56 -0.40 -15.46
C GLY A 48 -18.04 -0.20 -15.39
N PRO A 49 -17.31 -0.56 -16.46
CA PRO A 49 -15.86 -0.38 -16.58
C PRO A 49 -15.50 1.07 -16.96
N SER A 50 -16.02 2.07 -16.23
CA SER A 50 -15.77 3.50 -16.48
C SER A 50 -15.75 4.32 -15.19
N TRP A 51 -15.32 5.58 -15.28
CA TRP A 51 -15.35 6.53 -14.15
C TRP A 51 -16.74 7.12 -13.87
N ASN A 52 -17.77 6.78 -14.67
CA ASN A 52 -19.15 7.25 -14.49
C ASN A 52 -19.27 8.77 -14.26
N ASN A 53 -18.62 9.57 -15.10
CA ASN A 53 -18.53 11.03 -14.94
C ASN A 53 -17.96 11.46 -13.57
N ASP A 54 -16.93 10.75 -13.10
CA ASP A 54 -16.27 10.93 -11.81
C ASP A 54 -17.23 10.83 -10.61
N LYS A 55 -18.23 9.93 -10.71
CA LYS A 55 -19.25 9.72 -9.67
C LYS A 55 -19.32 8.25 -9.28
N PRO A 56 -18.65 7.83 -8.19
CA PRO A 56 -18.78 6.47 -7.69
C PRO A 56 -20.16 6.22 -7.09
N SER A 57 -20.68 5.01 -7.27
CA SER A 57 -21.94 4.59 -6.64
C SER A 57 -21.74 4.17 -5.19
N TYR A 58 -20.56 3.65 -4.85
CA TYR A 58 -20.25 3.15 -3.51
C TYR A 58 -18.87 3.62 -3.06
N ARG A 59 -18.74 3.87 -1.76
CA ARG A 59 -17.52 4.37 -1.11
C ARG A 59 -17.34 3.70 0.24
N TYR A 60 -16.13 3.23 0.52
CA TYR A 60 -15.76 2.51 1.73
C TYR A 60 -14.47 3.09 2.31
N PHE A 61 -14.38 3.22 3.63
CA PHE A 61 -13.26 3.90 4.30
C PHE A 61 -12.63 3.03 5.37
N ASP A 62 -13.43 2.50 6.29
CA ASP A 62 -12.91 1.72 7.41
C ASP A 62 -12.28 0.41 6.94
N TYR A 63 -11.17 0.06 7.57
CA TYR A 63 -10.54 -1.24 7.33
C TYR A 63 -11.41 -2.37 7.87
N GLY A 64 -11.35 -3.54 7.23
CA GLY A 64 -12.22 -4.66 7.51
C GLY A 64 -12.87 -5.19 6.24
N TYR A 65 -14.04 -5.81 6.37
CA TYR A 65 -14.79 -6.31 5.22
C TYR A 65 -16.16 -5.65 5.12
N TYR A 66 -16.65 -5.54 3.89
CA TYR A 66 -18.00 -5.08 3.58
C TYR A 66 -18.68 -6.13 2.73
N ASN A 67 -19.80 -6.65 3.22
CA ASN A 67 -20.65 -7.53 2.43
C ASN A 67 -21.37 -6.72 1.35
N LEU A 68 -21.35 -7.26 0.13
CA LEU A 68 -21.97 -6.66 -1.03
C LEU A 68 -23.29 -7.37 -1.34
N ARG A 69 -24.28 -6.59 -1.76
CA ARG A 69 -25.58 -7.10 -2.21
C ARG A 69 -26.02 -6.30 -3.42
N GLY A 70 -26.53 -6.99 -4.45
CA GLY A 70 -27.05 -6.33 -5.65
C GLY A 70 -25.99 -5.88 -6.65
N PHE A 71 -24.76 -6.40 -6.58
CA PHE A 71 -23.73 -6.14 -7.59
C PHE A 71 -23.81 -7.20 -8.68
N TYR A 72 -24.08 -6.78 -9.92
CA TYR A 72 -24.19 -7.66 -11.09
C TYR A 72 -23.47 -7.05 -12.28
N GLY A 73 -22.65 -7.85 -12.95
CA GLY A 73 -21.84 -7.46 -14.10
C GLY A 73 -20.55 -6.72 -13.73
N LEU A 74 -20.00 -6.02 -14.72
CA LEU A 74 -18.73 -5.31 -14.60
C LEU A 74 -18.85 -4.01 -13.81
N TYR A 75 -17.90 -3.79 -12.91
CA TYR A 75 -17.70 -2.53 -12.20
C TYR A 75 -16.23 -2.13 -12.25
N ARG A 76 -15.97 -0.83 -12.22
CA ARG A 76 -14.64 -0.29 -11.92
C ARG A 76 -14.50 -0.12 -10.42
N ILE A 77 -13.41 -0.64 -9.88
CA ILE A 77 -13.04 -0.47 -8.48
C ILE A 77 -11.73 0.30 -8.42
N PHE A 78 -11.71 1.36 -7.64
CA PHE A 78 -10.54 2.21 -7.45
C PHE A 78 -10.18 2.26 -5.99
N ASN A 79 -8.93 1.91 -5.68
CA ASN A 79 -8.39 2.07 -4.34
C ASN A 79 -7.75 3.46 -4.24
N ASN A 80 -8.41 4.43 -3.61
CA ASN A 80 -7.86 5.75 -3.28
C ASN A 80 -7.39 5.88 -1.81
N GLN A 81 -7.14 4.76 -1.12
CA GLN A 81 -6.64 4.72 0.26
C GLN A 81 -5.17 5.16 0.42
N THR A 82 -4.72 5.57 1.60
CA THR A 82 -3.33 6.06 1.80
C THR A 82 -2.47 5.06 2.57
N GLY A 83 -1.17 5.37 2.73
CA GLY A 83 -0.33 4.68 3.72
C GLY A 83 0.04 3.23 3.41
N GLY A 84 -0.06 2.77 2.16
CA GLY A 84 0.23 1.37 1.79
C GLY A 84 -1.00 0.47 1.73
N ALA A 85 -2.18 1.01 2.05
CA ALA A 85 -3.41 0.25 2.13
C ALA A 85 -3.77 -0.45 0.82
N THR A 86 -4.24 -1.70 0.94
CA THR A 86 -4.67 -2.53 -0.18
C THR A 86 -6.13 -2.92 -0.05
N MET A 87 -6.73 -3.29 -1.18
CA MET A 87 -8.07 -3.84 -1.22
C MET A 87 -8.11 -5.16 -1.97
N SER A 88 -8.95 -6.09 -1.51
CA SER A 88 -9.23 -7.34 -2.20
C SER A 88 -10.73 -7.53 -2.40
N THR A 89 -11.09 -8.20 -3.49
CA THR A 89 -12.45 -8.70 -3.72
C THR A 89 -12.56 -10.13 -3.22
N CYS A 90 -13.67 -10.52 -2.61
CA CYS A 90 -13.80 -11.79 -1.92
C CYS A 90 -15.06 -12.55 -2.36
N LEU A 91 -14.89 -13.86 -2.62
CA LEU A 91 -15.99 -14.74 -3.01
C LEU A 91 -16.87 -15.13 -1.82
N GLY A 92 -16.34 -15.12 -0.60
CA GLY A 92 -17.10 -15.34 0.62
C GLY A 92 -17.85 -14.09 1.08
N SER A 93 -18.97 -14.28 1.76
CA SER A 93 -19.64 -13.25 2.55
C SER A 93 -19.07 -13.31 3.97
N ASP A 94 -18.30 -12.30 4.40
CA ASP A 94 -17.45 -12.23 5.63
C ASP A 94 -15.98 -11.86 5.36
N GLY A 95 -15.61 -11.50 4.12
CA GLY A 95 -14.24 -11.15 3.78
C GLY A 95 -13.29 -12.36 3.73
N THR A 96 -13.82 -13.54 3.41
CA THR A 96 -13.06 -14.78 3.15
C THR A 96 -12.97 -15.12 1.66
N ARG A 97 -12.03 -16.01 1.30
CA ARG A 97 -11.75 -16.40 -0.09
C ARG A 97 -11.50 -15.18 -1.00
N CYS A 98 -10.58 -14.32 -0.54
CA CYS A 98 -10.23 -13.10 -1.23
C CYS A 98 -9.22 -13.34 -2.35
N GLU A 99 -9.39 -12.60 -3.42
CA GLU A 99 -8.62 -12.67 -4.65
C GLU A 99 -7.96 -11.33 -4.92
N GLY A 100 -6.71 -11.40 -5.35
CA GLY A 100 -5.91 -10.23 -5.72
C GLY A 100 -5.63 -9.29 -4.54
N LYS A 101 -4.78 -8.30 -4.81
CA LYS A 101 -4.54 -7.16 -3.93
C LYS A 101 -4.37 -5.92 -4.78
N LEU A 102 -5.39 -5.09 -4.81
CA LEU A 102 -5.38 -3.82 -5.50
C LEU A 102 -4.56 -2.83 -4.68
N GLN A 103 -3.42 -2.40 -5.23
CA GLN A 103 -2.56 -1.43 -4.58
C GLN A 103 -3.23 -0.07 -4.53
N MET A 104 -2.72 0.75 -3.63
CA MET A 104 -3.16 2.12 -3.50
C MET A 104 -2.85 2.90 -4.80
N GLY A 105 -3.85 3.55 -5.39
CA GLY A 105 -3.72 4.38 -6.59
C GLY A 105 -4.07 3.62 -7.87
N ASP A 106 -4.29 2.31 -7.76
CA ASP A 106 -4.67 1.47 -8.88
C ASP A 106 -6.18 1.27 -8.95
N TRP A 107 -6.65 0.92 -10.15
CA TRP A 107 -8.01 0.50 -10.42
C TRP A 107 -8.04 -0.83 -11.17
N ILE A 108 -9.16 -1.54 -11.06
CA ILE A 108 -9.46 -2.72 -11.87
C ILE A 108 -10.90 -2.63 -12.37
N ASP A 109 -11.14 -3.21 -13.54
CA ASP A 109 -12.49 -3.54 -13.99
C ASP A 109 -12.72 -5.01 -13.72
N LYS A 110 -13.76 -5.34 -12.95
CA LYS A 110 -14.03 -6.71 -12.51
C LYS A 110 -15.51 -7.02 -12.57
N ASP A 111 -15.84 -8.25 -12.97
CA ASP A 111 -17.18 -8.79 -12.81
C ASP A 111 -17.45 -9.01 -11.32
N MET A 112 -18.39 -8.24 -10.77
CA MET A 112 -18.77 -8.27 -9.38
C MET A 112 -19.86 -9.29 -9.08
N THR A 113 -20.44 -9.93 -10.11
CA THR A 113 -21.47 -10.96 -9.95
C THR A 113 -21.06 -12.09 -8.98
N PRO A 114 -19.84 -12.65 -9.04
CA PRO A 114 -19.42 -13.69 -8.08
C PRO A 114 -18.89 -13.13 -6.74
N ILE A 115 -18.76 -11.81 -6.60
CA ILE A 115 -18.12 -11.17 -5.44
C ILE A 115 -19.16 -10.87 -4.37
N ASN A 116 -19.00 -11.50 -3.20
CA ASN A 116 -19.92 -11.36 -2.08
C ASN A 116 -19.45 -10.35 -1.03
N SER A 117 -18.14 -10.04 -0.99
CA SER A 117 -17.61 -8.99 -0.12
C SER A 117 -16.34 -8.37 -0.68
N ILE A 118 -15.95 -7.23 -0.13
CA ILE A 118 -14.63 -6.62 -0.33
C ILE A 118 -13.93 -6.48 1.02
N ARG A 119 -12.60 -6.49 1.01
CA ARG A 119 -11.78 -6.34 2.20
C ARG A 119 -10.77 -5.22 2.01
N LEU A 120 -10.81 -4.23 2.90
CA LEU A 120 -9.88 -3.11 2.97
C LEU A 120 -8.84 -3.40 4.06
N GLN A 121 -7.57 -3.19 3.73
CA GLN A 121 -6.43 -3.56 4.58
C GLN A 121 -5.47 -2.38 4.67
N ALA A 122 -4.98 -2.11 5.89
CA ALA A 122 -3.93 -1.11 6.14
C ALA A 122 -2.56 -1.65 5.74
#